data_AF-A0AAU6WCZ0-F1
#
_entry.id   AF-A0AAU6WCZ0-F1
#
_cell.length_a   1.000
_cell.length_b   1.000
_cell.length_c   1.000
_cell.angle_alpha   90.00
_cell.angle_beta   90.00
_cell.angle_gamma   90.00
#
_symmetry.space_group_name_H-M   'P 1'
#
loop_
_entity.id
_entity.type
_entity.pdbx_description
1 polymer ?
#
loop_
_entity_poly.entity_id
_entity_poly.type
_entity_poly.pdbx_seq_one_letter_code
_entity_poly.pdbx_strand_id
1 'polypeptide(L)'
;MFKKLASSTAVLILAATVVTGCGSSKMSTEETCNYINEQAKEKGLKEKIQTASTNVVTGDTQGLETVFDEFSSLLKDAAGKTEDSKLADALNAAVEQTNTMVDVMADDSLSLEEKTTKVQEIDTAETTELTDYLDTACPNMDALS
;
A
#
# COMPACT_ATOMS: atom_id res chain seq x y z
N MET A 1 -24.70 22.03 52.80
CA MET A 1 -24.27 22.59 51.50
C MET A 1 -23.43 21.55 50.78
N PHE A 2 -23.91 21.08 49.62
CA PHE A 2 -23.22 20.16 48.72
C PHE A 2 -22.17 20.89 47.90
N LYS A 3 -20.93 20.38 47.87
CA LYS A 3 -19.94 20.54 46.79
C LYS A 3 -18.99 19.33 46.90
N LYS A 4 -19.31 18.19 46.25
CA LYS A 4 -18.77 17.78 44.94
C LYS A 4 -17.31 18.21 44.73
N LEU A 5 -16.38 17.27 44.91
CA LEU A 5 -15.24 17.07 44.02
C LEU A 5 -14.94 15.56 43.99
N ALA A 6 -15.50 14.89 42.99
CA ALA A 6 -15.01 13.61 42.52
C ALA A 6 -13.68 13.88 41.81
N SER A 7 -12.56 13.51 42.41
CA SER A 7 -11.33 13.26 41.64
C SER A 7 -11.30 11.75 41.42
N SER A 8 -11.79 11.35 40.26
CA SER A 8 -11.61 10.01 39.73
C SER A 8 -10.12 9.82 39.51
N THR A 9 -9.45 9.17 40.45
CA THR A 9 -8.09 8.67 40.25
C THR A 9 -8.12 7.76 39.03
N ALA A 10 -7.42 8.17 37.99
CA ALA A 10 -7.21 7.40 36.78
C ALA A 10 -6.58 6.05 37.17
N VAL A 11 -7.38 4.99 37.14
CA VAL A 11 -6.84 3.63 37.14
C VAL A 11 -6.64 3.28 35.67
N LEU A 12 -5.46 3.64 35.15
CA LEU A 12 -4.90 3.01 33.96
C LEU A 12 -4.67 1.54 34.30
N ILE A 13 -5.70 0.71 34.11
CA ILE A 13 -5.51 -0.73 34.01
C ILE A 13 -4.91 -0.96 32.62
N LEU A 14 -3.60 -0.75 32.52
CA LEU A 14 -2.78 -1.44 31.53
C LEU A 14 -2.90 -2.92 31.87
N ALA A 15 -3.90 -3.57 31.28
CA ALA A 15 -3.97 -5.02 31.29
C ALA A 15 -2.75 -5.51 30.50
N ALA A 16 -1.68 -5.78 31.26
CA ALA A 16 -0.53 -6.55 30.82
C ALA A 16 -1.04 -7.97 30.55
N THR A 17 -1.59 -8.20 29.37
CA THR A 17 -1.73 -9.55 28.83
C THR A 17 -0.35 -10.04 28.45
N VAL A 18 0.24 -10.74 29.41
CA VAL A 18 1.06 -11.94 29.24
C VAL A 18 1.82 -12.07 27.91
N VAL A 19 3.12 -11.82 28.03
CA VAL A 19 4.17 -12.33 27.16
C VAL A 19 4.09 -13.86 27.14
N THR A 20 3.44 -14.42 26.13
CA THR A 20 3.64 -15.81 25.69
C THR A 20 3.54 -15.88 24.18
N GLY A 21 4.69 -16.07 23.52
CA GLY A 21 4.76 -16.45 22.10
C GLY A 21 5.13 -15.30 21.16
N CYS A 22 6.42 -15.20 20.84
CA CYS A 22 6.93 -14.44 19.71
C CYS A 22 6.54 -15.16 18.40
N GLY A 23 5.27 -15.08 18.03
CA GLY A 23 4.87 -15.03 16.63
C GLY A 23 4.45 -13.59 16.42
N SER A 24 4.99 -12.89 15.42
CA SER A 24 4.38 -11.64 15.00
C SER A 24 2.92 -11.96 14.70
N SER A 25 2.01 -11.58 15.59
CA SER A 25 0.58 -11.65 15.32
C SER A 25 0.39 -10.90 14.00
N LYS A 26 -0.13 -11.61 13.01
CA LYS A 26 -0.46 -10.98 11.74
C LYS A 26 -1.46 -9.85 12.01
N MET A 27 -1.32 -8.77 11.26
CA MET A 27 -2.17 -7.59 11.36
C MET A 27 -3.56 -7.91 10.81
N SER A 28 -4.60 -7.37 11.44
CA SER A 28 -5.94 -7.36 10.84
C SER A 28 -5.96 -6.57 9.52
N THR A 29 -7.06 -6.68 8.76
CA THR A 29 -7.28 -5.89 7.54
C THR A 29 -7.09 -4.40 7.80
N GLU A 30 -7.72 -3.87 8.86
CA GLU A 30 -7.64 -2.44 9.22
C GLU A 30 -6.22 -2.02 9.62
N GLU A 31 -5.54 -2.82 10.44
CA GLU A 31 -4.14 -2.56 10.83
C GLU A 31 -3.20 -2.60 9.63
N THR A 32 -3.45 -3.50 8.67
CA THR A 32 -2.67 -3.58 7.42
C THR A 32 -2.88 -2.35 6.55
N CYS A 33 -4.12 -1.90 6.35
CA CYS A 33 -4.40 -0.68 5.59
C CYS A 33 -3.77 0.56 6.26
N ASN A 34 -3.86 0.66 7.59
CA ASN A 34 -3.24 1.75 8.35
C ASN A 34 -1.70 1.72 8.23
N TYR A 35 -1.10 0.54 8.34
CA TYR A 35 0.34 0.36 8.14
C TYR A 35 0.81 0.85 6.78
N ILE A 36 0.10 0.50 5.70
CA ILE A 36 0.44 0.96 4.35
C ILE A 36 0.40 2.49 4.28
N ASN A 37 -0.65 3.11 4.81
CA ASN A 37 -0.81 4.57 4.81
C ASN A 37 0.31 5.28 5.61
N GLU A 38 0.62 4.78 6.81
CA GLU A 38 1.67 5.35 7.65
C GLU A 38 3.04 5.25 6.98
N GLN A 39 3.39 4.07 6.46
CA GLN A 39 4.66 3.86 5.76
C GLN A 39 4.75 4.65 4.46
N ALA A 40 3.66 4.75 3.69
CA ALA A 40 3.64 5.53 2.46
C ALA A 40 3.84 7.02 2.76
N LYS A 41 3.24 7.53 3.83
CA LYS A 41 3.42 8.91 4.30
C LYS A 41 4.84 9.15 4.83
N GLU A 42 5.38 8.25 5.64
CA GLU A 42 6.76 8.36 6.16
C GLU A 42 7.79 8.42 5.02
N LYS A 43 7.57 7.63 3.97
CA LYS A 43 8.44 7.56 2.79
C LYS A 43 8.20 8.66 1.76
N GLY A 44 7.13 9.46 1.91
CA GLY A 44 6.70 10.45 0.93
C GLY A 44 6.38 9.84 -0.43
N LEU A 45 5.80 8.63 -0.45
CA LEU A 45 5.56 7.88 -1.69
C LEU A 45 4.60 8.62 -2.62
N LYS A 46 3.60 9.31 -2.09
CA LYS A 46 2.63 10.07 -2.89
C LYS A 46 3.32 11.15 -3.72
N GLU A 47 4.14 11.99 -3.09
CA GLU A 47 4.88 13.04 -3.80
C GLU A 47 5.90 12.46 -4.79
N LYS A 48 6.57 11.37 -4.43
CA LYS A 48 7.52 10.66 -5.31
C LYS A 48 6.82 10.10 -6.56
N ILE A 49 5.68 9.42 -6.39
CA ILE A 49 4.90 8.86 -7.50
C ILE A 49 4.40 9.98 -8.42
N GLN A 50 3.83 11.06 -7.86
CA GLN A 50 3.38 12.20 -8.66
C GLN A 50 4.53 12.86 -9.46
N THR A 51 5.71 12.97 -8.85
CA THR A 51 6.91 13.48 -9.50
C THR A 51 7.36 12.55 -10.63
N ALA A 52 7.46 11.24 -10.36
CA ALA A 52 7.83 10.24 -11.35
C ALA A 52 6.86 10.21 -12.53
N SER A 53 5.54 10.23 -12.27
CA SER A 53 4.51 10.29 -13.32
C SER A 53 4.62 11.56 -14.17
N THR A 54 4.95 12.71 -13.56
CA THR A 54 5.18 13.96 -14.31
C THR A 54 6.43 13.86 -15.18
N ASN A 55 7.51 13.28 -14.65
CA ASN A 55 8.77 13.10 -15.38
C ASN A 55 8.57 12.21 -16.61
N VAL A 56 7.81 11.12 -16.49
CA VAL A 56 7.45 10.23 -17.60
C VAL A 56 6.77 11.00 -18.74
N VAL A 57 5.84 11.92 -18.43
CA VAL A 57 5.19 12.78 -19.45
C VAL A 57 6.20 13.69 -20.15
N THR A 58 7.26 14.11 -19.46
CA THR A 58 8.36 14.91 -20.03
C THR A 58 9.45 14.07 -20.70
N GLY A 59 9.30 12.74 -20.77
CA GLY A 59 10.26 11.81 -21.37
C GLY A 59 11.42 11.42 -20.44
N ASP A 60 11.36 11.81 -19.18
CA ASP A 60 12.32 11.43 -18.14
C ASP A 60 11.77 10.27 -17.33
N THR A 61 12.17 9.04 -17.65
CA THR A 61 11.81 7.83 -16.90
C THR A 61 12.78 7.57 -15.74
N GLN A 62 13.77 8.43 -15.54
CA GLN A 62 14.82 8.25 -14.55
C GLN A 62 14.22 8.36 -13.14
N GLY A 63 14.27 7.24 -12.41
CA GLY A 63 13.71 7.14 -11.05
C GLY A 63 12.28 6.58 -10.98
N LEU A 64 11.61 6.32 -12.12
CA LEU A 64 10.31 5.63 -12.14
C LEU A 64 10.41 4.26 -11.47
N GLU A 65 11.37 3.44 -11.91
CA GLU A 65 11.64 2.11 -11.34
C GLU A 65 11.89 2.16 -9.83
N THR A 66 12.72 3.11 -9.37
CA THR A 66 13.06 3.24 -7.95
C THR A 66 11.83 3.56 -7.09
N VAL A 67 11.00 4.51 -7.53
CA VAL A 67 9.79 4.90 -6.79
C VAL A 67 8.80 3.75 -6.72
N PHE A 68 8.59 3.05 -7.84
CA PHE A 68 7.66 1.92 -7.87
C PHE A 68 8.21 0.66 -7.19
N ASP A 69 9.53 0.45 -7.13
CA ASP A 69 10.14 -0.62 -6.32
C ASP A 69 9.96 -0.36 -4.81
N GLU A 70 10.09 0.91 -4.36
CA GLU A 70 9.76 1.29 -2.98
C GLU A 70 8.28 1.03 -2.65
N PHE A 71 7.38 1.36 -3.59
CA PHE A 71 5.95 1.14 -3.45
C PHE A 71 5.58 -0.35 -3.44
N SER A 72 6.07 -1.12 -4.42
CA SER A 72 5.90 -2.57 -4.50
C SER A 72 6.45 -3.30 -3.27
N SER A 73 7.60 -2.85 -2.76
CA SER A 73 8.19 -3.40 -1.53
C SER A 73 7.31 -3.18 -0.30
N LEU A 74 6.67 -2.01 -0.19
CA LEU A 74 5.72 -1.72 0.88
C LEU A 74 4.49 -2.64 0.82
N LEU A 75 3.87 -2.78 -0.36
CA LEU A 75 2.70 -3.63 -0.53
C LEU A 75 3.02 -5.10 -0.25
N LYS A 76 4.17 -5.59 -0.72
CA LYS A 76 4.64 -6.96 -0.47
C LYS A 76 4.91 -7.23 1.00
N ASP A 77 5.49 -6.27 1.71
CA ASP A 77 5.70 -6.36 3.15
C ASP A 77 4.38 -6.37 3.92
N ALA A 78 3.41 -5.53 3.54
CA ALA A 78 2.06 -5.54 4.10
C ALA A 78 1.33 -6.88 3.85
N ALA A 79 1.44 -7.44 2.64
CA ALA A 79 0.88 -8.74 2.29
C ALA A 79 1.47 -9.88 3.15
N GLY A 80 2.76 -9.81 3.48
CA GLY A 80 3.42 -10.77 4.37
C GLY A 80 2.98 -10.66 5.83
N LYS A 81 2.45 -9.50 6.24
CA LYS A 81 2.07 -9.20 7.62
C LYS A 81 0.57 -9.34 7.89
N THR A 82 -0.29 -9.31 6.88
CA THR A 82 -1.74 -9.42 7.08
C THR A 82 -2.21 -10.85 7.41
N GLU A 83 -3.28 -10.94 8.19
CA GLU A 83 -4.04 -12.18 8.44
C GLU A 83 -5.15 -12.42 7.41
N ASP A 84 -5.53 -11.39 6.65
CA ASP A 84 -6.54 -11.44 5.60
C ASP A 84 -5.91 -11.96 4.30
N SER A 85 -6.19 -13.21 3.95
CA SER A 85 -5.62 -13.83 2.75
C SER A 85 -6.06 -13.15 1.46
N LYS A 86 -7.31 -12.64 1.41
CA LYS A 86 -7.80 -11.94 0.22
C LYS A 86 -7.10 -10.58 0.06
N LEU A 87 -6.83 -9.89 1.16
CA LEU A 87 -6.02 -8.67 1.13
C LEU A 87 -4.58 -8.98 0.73
N ALA A 88 -3.97 -10.05 1.23
CA ALA A 88 -2.63 -10.45 0.83
C ALA A 88 -2.55 -10.74 -0.68
N ASP A 89 -3.52 -11.47 -1.23
CA ASP A 89 -3.59 -11.78 -2.67
C ASP A 89 -3.77 -10.50 -3.49
N ALA A 90 -4.66 -9.60 -3.06
CA ALA A 90 -4.89 -8.33 -3.74
C ALA A 90 -3.65 -7.41 -3.73
N LEU A 91 -2.96 -7.33 -2.60
CA LEU A 91 -1.70 -6.57 -2.49
C LEU A 91 -0.61 -7.16 -3.39
N ASN A 92 -0.49 -8.49 -3.46
CA ASN A 92 0.49 -9.14 -4.34
C ASN A 92 0.15 -8.94 -5.83
N ALA A 93 -1.13 -8.97 -6.20
CA ALA A 93 -1.56 -8.67 -7.57
C ALA A 93 -1.27 -7.21 -7.95
N ALA A 94 -1.48 -6.26 -7.04
CA ALA A 94 -1.11 -4.86 -7.26
C ALA A 94 0.41 -4.69 -7.46
N VAL A 95 1.23 -5.46 -6.73
CA VAL A 95 2.70 -5.49 -6.93
C VAL A 95 3.05 -6.03 -8.33
N GLU A 96 2.44 -7.13 -8.75
CA GLU A 96 2.71 -7.74 -10.05
C GLU A 96 2.34 -6.81 -11.21
N GLN A 97 1.17 -6.17 -11.14
CA GLN A 97 0.74 -5.17 -12.12
C GLN A 97 1.69 -3.97 -12.16
N THR A 98 2.06 -3.45 -10.99
CA THR A 98 2.96 -2.30 -10.88
C THR A 98 4.31 -2.61 -11.52
N ASN A 99 4.90 -3.76 -11.20
CA ASN A 99 6.19 -4.16 -11.75
C ASN A 99 6.10 -4.39 -13.27
N THR A 100 5.03 -5.04 -13.74
CA THR A 100 4.81 -5.25 -15.19
C THR A 100 4.66 -3.92 -15.92
N MET A 101 3.94 -2.96 -15.36
CA MET A 101 3.78 -1.62 -15.93
C MET A 101 5.15 -0.91 -16.02
N VAL A 102 5.93 -0.96 -14.95
CA VAL A 102 7.27 -0.35 -14.89
C VAL A 102 8.18 -0.99 -15.94
N ASP A 103 8.21 -2.32 -16.03
CA ASP A 103 9.02 -3.06 -17.01
C ASP A 103 8.65 -2.66 -18.45
N VAL A 104 7.36 -2.56 -18.76
CA VAL A 104 6.89 -2.10 -20.08
C VAL A 104 7.31 -0.66 -20.34
N MET A 105 7.20 0.22 -19.35
CA MET A 105 7.55 1.64 -19.50
C MET A 105 9.05 1.87 -19.63
N ALA A 106 9.87 1.05 -18.98
CA ALA A 106 11.33 1.08 -19.03
C ALA A 106 11.93 0.39 -20.27
N ASP A 107 11.15 -0.41 -21.00
CA ASP A 107 11.65 -1.13 -22.18
C ASP A 107 11.95 -0.17 -23.35
N ASP A 108 13.23 0.17 -23.55
CA ASP A 108 13.72 1.03 -24.63
C ASP A 108 13.53 0.44 -26.04
N SER A 109 13.20 -0.85 -26.15
CA SER A 109 12.94 -1.50 -27.43
C SER A 109 11.52 -1.24 -27.96
N LEU A 110 10.60 -0.80 -27.09
CA LEU A 110 9.21 -0.54 -27.43
C LEU A 110 8.97 0.92 -27.81
N SER A 111 8.19 1.14 -28.86
CA SER A 111 7.63 2.46 -29.15
C SER A 111 6.58 2.87 -28.09
N LEU A 112 6.29 4.17 -28.01
CA LEU A 112 5.26 4.68 -27.10
C LEU A 112 3.88 4.05 -27.34
N GLU A 113 3.55 3.74 -28.60
CA GLU A 113 2.30 3.06 -28.97
C GLU A 113 2.27 1.63 -28.43
N GLU A 114 3.35 0.86 -28.62
CA GLU A 114 3.47 -0.50 -28.08
C GLU A 114 3.44 -0.54 -26.55
N LYS A 115 4.10 0.43 -25.89
CA LYS A 115 4.04 0.60 -24.43
C LYS A 115 2.61 0.83 -23.97
N THR A 116 1.89 1.72 -24.65
CA THR A 116 0.49 2.03 -24.33
C THR A 116 -0.40 0.80 -24.47
N THR A 117 -0.28 0.04 -25.56
CA THR A 117 -1.04 -1.20 -25.75
C THR A 117 -0.73 -2.22 -24.66
N LYS A 118 0.55 -2.45 -24.36
CA LYS A 118 0.96 -3.42 -23.34
C LYS A 118 0.50 -3.02 -21.94
N VAL A 119 0.55 -1.74 -21.59
CA VAL A 119 0.01 -1.26 -20.31
C VAL A 119 -1.50 -1.49 -20.22
N GLN A 120 -2.25 -1.28 -21.30
CA GLN A 120 -3.69 -1.59 -21.33
C GLN A 120 -3.99 -3.09 -21.20
N GLU A 121 -3.09 -3.96 -21.63
CA GLU A 121 -3.22 -5.43 -21.47
C GLU A 121 -3.00 -5.89 -20.03
N ILE A 122 -2.41 -5.06 -19.16
CA ILE A 122 -2.24 -5.35 -17.72
C ILE A 122 -3.58 -5.33 -16.99
N ASP A 123 -4.54 -4.51 -17.45
CA ASP A 123 -5.89 -4.39 -16.90
C ASP A 123 -6.75 -5.61 -17.27
N THR A 124 -6.50 -6.73 -16.60
CA THR A 124 -7.29 -7.96 -16.73
C THR A 124 -8.48 -7.99 -15.77
N ALA A 125 -9.50 -8.80 -16.05
CA ALA A 125 -10.67 -8.93 -15.18
C ALA A 125 -10.33 -9.41 -13.76
N GLU A 126 -9.32 -10.28 -13.62
CA GLU A 126 -8.82 -10.76 -12.33
C GLU A 126 -8.11 -9.66 -11.55
N THR A 127 -7.30 -8.86 -12.26
CA THR A 127 -6.68 -7.64 -11.75
C THR A 127 -7.73 -6.65 -11.25
N THR A 128 -8.77 -6.38 -12.03
CA THR A 128 -9.86 -5.48 -11.64
C THR A 128 -10.56 -5.93 -10.36
N GLU A 129 -10.88 -7.22 -10.21
CA GLU A 129 -11.54 -7.73 -9.00
C GLU A 129 -10.68 -7.56 -7.74
N LEU A 130 -9.36 -7.74 -7.86
CA LEU A 130 -8.44 -7.59 -6.74
C LEU A 130 -8.20 -6.12 -6.39
N THR A 131 -8.17 -5.23 -7.37
CA THR A 131 -8.09 -3.78 -7.14
C THR A 131 -9.39 -3.24 -6.52
N ASP A 132 -10.55 -3.70 -6.98
CA ASP A 132 -11.86 -3.36 -6.37
C ASP A 132 -11.94 -3.81 -4.91
N TYR A 133 -11.29 -4.94 -4.58
CA TYR A 133 -11.20 -5.41 -3.22
C TYR A 133 -10.30 -4.51 -2.35
N LEU A 134 -9.19 -3.97 -2.89
CA LEU A 134 -8.37 -3.00 -2.17
C LEU A 134 -9.18 -1.74 -1.82
N ASP A 135 -10.00 -1.24 -2.74
CA ASP A 135 -10.87 -0.07 -2.48
C ASP A 135 -11.93 -0.37 -1.40
N THR A 136 -12.43 -1.61 -1.36
CA THR A 136 -13.42 -2.03 -0.36
C THR A 136 -12.78 -2.27 1.02
N ALA A 137 -11.62 -2.92 1.06
CA ALA A 137 -10.92 -3.29 2.29
C ALA A 137 -10.15 -2.12 2.90
N CYS A 138 -9.56 -1.27 2.06
CA CYS A 138 -8.79 -0.10 2.42
C CYS A 138 -9.37 1.20 1.82
N PRO A 139 -10.59 1.62 2.20
CA PRO A 139 -11.30 2.75 1.57
C PRO A 139 -10.63 4.13 1.76
N ASN A 140 -9.60 4.22 2.61
CA ASN A 140 -8.84 5.43 2.86
C ASN A 140 -7.35 5.25 2.50
N MET A 141 -7.03 4.49 1.45
CA MET A 141 -5.64 4.32 1.01
C MET A 141 -5.14 5.59 0.31
N ASP A 142 -4.78 6.60 1.10
CA ASP A 142 -4.32 7.92 0.62
C ASP A 142 -3.04 7.83 -0.25
N ALA A 143 -2.31 6.73 -0.13
CA ALA A 143 -1.15 6.40 -0.97
C ALA A 143 -1.53 6.14 -2.43
N LEU A 144 -2.79 5.75 -2.70
CA LEU A 144 -3.33 5.42 -4.01
C LEU A 144 -4.29 6.49 -4.57
N SER A 145 -4.74 7.46 -3.75
CA SER A 145 -5.70 8.51 -4.13
C SER A 145 -5.08 9.85 -4.49
#